data_AF-A0AA97D9A4-F1
#
_entry.id   AF-A0AA97D9A4-F1
#
_cell.length_a   1.000
_cell.length_b   1.000
_cell.length_c   1.000
_cell.angle_alpha   90.00
_cell.angle_beta   90.00
_cell.angle_gamma   90.00
#
_symmetry.space_group_name_H-M   'P 1'
#
loop_
_entity.id
_entity.type
_entity.pdbx_description
1 polymer ?
#
loop_
_entity_poly.entity_id
_entity_poly.type
_entity_poly.pdbx_seq_one_letter_code
_entity_poly.pdbx_strand_id
1 'polypeptide(L)' 'METKVYNCKNPTENPLPDWLRQQFSGSAEAAEPLSANPVEAFKQNPDAFFPDFVSKS' A
#
# COMPACT_ATOMS: atom_id res chain seq x y z
N MET A 1 31.24 -5.09 -7.26
CA MET A 1 29.99 -4.60 -6.63
C MET A 1 29.98 -5.14 -5.21
N GLU A 2 29.86 -4.26 -4.22
CA GLU A 2 29.72 -4.64 -2.82
C GLU A 2 28.24 -4.80 -2.47
N THR A 3 27.86 -5.90 -1.86
CA THR A 3 26.49 -6.16 -1.42
C THR A 3 26.26 -5.47 -0.08
N LYS A 4 25.41 -4.45 -0.03
CA LYS A 4 25.02 -3.82 1.23
C LYS A 4 24.04 -4.73 1.98
N VAL A 5 24.42 -5.17 3.18
CA VAL A 5 23.52 -5.87 4.11
C VAL A 5 22.77 -4.82 4.90
N TYR A 6 21.45 -4.80 4.78
CA TYR A 6 20.58 -3.82 5.40
C TYR A 6 19.82 -4.43 6.57
N ASN A 7 19.70 -3.69 7.66
CA ASN A 7 18.93 -4.11 8.82
C ASN A 7 17.48 -3.59 8.72
N CYS A 8 16.56 -4.46 8.31
CA CYS A 8 15.15 -4.11 8.15
C CYS A 8 14.45 -3.69 9.46
N LYS A 9 15.05 -3.93 10.63
CA LYS A 9 14.53 -3.52 11.94
C LYS A 9 15.12 -2.20 12.44
N ASN A 10 16.16 -1.67 11.80
CA ASN A 10 16.74 -0.39 12.16
C ASN A 10 15.88 0.74 11.56
N PRO A 11 15.22 1.59 12.36
CA PRO A 11 14.37 2.66 11.84
C PRO A 11 15.15 3.80 11.17
N THR A 12 16.46 3.92 11.40
CA THR A 12 17.33 4.88 10.71
C THR A 12 17.67 4.41 9.30
N GLU A 13 17.88 3.11 9.15
CA GLU A 13 18.09 2.49 7.84
C GLU A 13 16.75 2.37 7.10
N ASN A 14 15.68 1.94 7.80
CA ASN A 14 14.33 1.68 7.32
C ASN A 14 13.27 2.62 7.90
N PRO A 15 13.31 3.92 7.56
CA PRO A 15 12.31 4.86 8.03
C PRO A 15 10.95 4.55 7.41
N LEU A 16 9.88 4.80 8.18
CA LEU A 16 8.54 4.72 7.63
C LEU A 16 8.38 5.76 6.51
N PRO A 17 7.80 5.38 5.35
CA PRO A 17 7.55 6.33 4.29
C PRO A 17 6.52 7.38 4.74
N ASP A 18 6.56 8.58 4.14
CA ASP A 18 5.75 9.72 4.56
C ASP A 18 4.24 9.42 4.57
N TRP A 19 3.76 8.70 3.55
CA TRP A 19 2.35 8.31 3.42
C TRP A 19 1.87 7.39 4.56
N LEU A 20 2.77 6.57 5.11
CA LEU A 20 2.45 5.64 6.18
C LEU A 20 2.54 6.31 7.55
N ARG A 21 3.47 7.26 7.72
CA ARG A 21 3.60 8.04 8.96
C ARG A 21 2.32 8.80 9.31
N GLN A 22 1.62 9.31 8.29
CA GLN A 22 0.35 10.03 8.46
C GLN A 22 -0.78 9.16 9.05
N GLN A 23 -0.80 7.87 8.71
CA GLN A 23 -1.80 6.91 9.21
C GLN A 23 -1.57 6.55 10.68
N PHE A 24 -0.32 6.57 11.14
CA PHE A 24 0.05 6.27 12.53
C PHE A 24 0.03 7.50 13.46
N SER A 25 -0.02 8.72 12.92
CA SER A 25 -0.02 9.97 13.71
C SER A 25 -1.41 10.45 14.16
N GLY A 26 -2.44 9.62 14.04
CA GLY A 26 -3.73 9.86 14.72
C GLY A 26 -4.71 10.80 14.01
N SER A 27 -4.54 11.08 12.72
CA SER A 27 -5.63 11.63 11.90
C SER A 27 -6.30 10.48 11.15
N ALA A 28 -7.28 9.88 11.81
CA ALA A 28 -8.20 8.90 11.22
C ALA A 28 -9.23 9.62 10.34
N GLU A 29 -8.77 10.37 9.34
CA GLU A 29 -9.66 11.01 8.38
C GLU A 29 -9.52 10.33 7.01
N ALA A 30 -10.65 9.77 6.57
CA ALA A 30 -10.89 9.05 5.32
C ALA A 30 -10.21 7.69 5.15
N ALA A 31 -10.44 6.77 6.10
CA ALA A 31 -10.69 5.39 5.66
C ALA A 31 -12.11 5.38 5.05
N GLU A 32 -12.19 5.59 3.74
CA GLU A 32 -13.38 5.29 2.94
C GLU A 32 -14.00 3.98 3.45
N PRO A 33 -15.34 3.87 3.58
CA PRO A 33 -15.94 2.65 4.07
C PRO A 33 -15.48 1.49 3.18
N LEU A 34 -14.74 0.54 3.77
CA LEU A 34 -14.46 -0.78 3.22
C LEU A 34 -15.78 -1.53 3.06
N SER A 35 -16.64 -1.06 2.16
CA SER A 35 -18.00 -1.58 1.96
C SER A 35 -18.01 -2.91 1.19
N ALA A 36 -16.84 -3.42 0.84
CA ALA A 36 -16.62 -4.83 0.55
C ALA A 36 -15.23 -5.23 1.04
N ASN A 37 -15.09 -6.43 1.60
CA ASN A 37 -13.79 -7.03 1.85
C ASN A 37 -12.97 -6.93 0.55
N PRO A 38 -11.78 -6.29 0.54
CA PRO A 38 -11.02 -6.06 -0.68
C PRO A 38 -10.68 -7.37 -1.41
N VAL A 39 -10.56 -8.48 -0.66
CA VAL A 39 -10.38 -9.82 -1.23
C VAL A 39 -11.62 -10.27 -2.01
N GLU A 40 -12.82 -10.02 -1.50
CA GLU A 40 -14.06 -10.38 -2.19
C GLU A 40 -14.28 -9.48 -3.42
N ALA A 41 -14.01 -8.17 -3.32
CA ALA A 41 -14.07 -7.28 -4.47
C ALA A 41 -13.08 -7.68 -5.57
N PHE A 42 -11.86 -8.08 -5.19
CA PHE A 42 -10.86 -8.60 -6.13
C PHE A 42 -11.29 -9.90 -6.80
N LYS A 43 -11.91 -10.83 -6.06
CA LYS A 43 -12.45 -12.07 -6.64
C LYS A 43 -13.53 -11.79 -7.69
N GLN A 44 -14.38 -10.78 -7.48
CA GLN A 44 -15.46 -10.45 -8.41
C GLN A 44 -14.95 -9.81 -9.69
N ASN A 45 -13.98 -8.89 -9.58
CA ASN A 45 -13.40 -8.23 -10.74
C ASN A 45 -11.96 -7.80 -10.44
N PRO A 46 -10.95 -8.64 -10.74
CA PRO A 46 -9.56 -8.32 -10.48
C PRO A 46 -9.06 -7.19 -11.39
N ASP A 47 -9.62 -7.07 -12.58
CA ASP A 47 -9.24 -6.08 -13.59
C ASP A 47 -9.62 -4.65 -13.17
N ALA A 48 -10.67 -4.49 -12.38
CA ALA A 48 -11.07 -3.19 -11.82
C ALA A 48 -10.02 -2.59 -10.86
N PHE A 49 -9.11 -3.40 -10.31
CA PHE A 49 -8.04 -2.92 -9.44
C PHE A 49 -6.84 -2.35 -10.22
N PHE A 50 -6.75 -2.65 -11.52
CA PHE A 50 -5.63 -2.27 -12.37
C PHE A 50 -6.12 -1.65 -13.70
N PRO A 51 -6.91 -0.56 -13.64
CA PRO A 51 -7.54 0.03 -14.83
C PRO A 51 -6.54 0.42 -15.93
N ASP A 52 -5.34 0.86 -15.53
CA ASP A 52 -4.26 1.23 -16.45
C ASP A 52 -3.68 0.04 -17.25
N PHE A 53 -3.85 -1.19 -16.75
CA PHE A 53 -3.38 -2.41 -17.41
C PHE A 53 -4.43 -3.00 -18.37
N VAL A 54 -5.71 -2.72 -18.10
CA VAL A 54 -6.85 -3.24 -18.87
C VAL A 54 -7.17 -2.31 -20.05
N SER A 55 -6.92 -1.01 -19.89
CA SER A 55 -7.08 -0.01 -20.95
C SER A 55 -5.81 0.14 -21.78
N LYS A 56 -5.43 -0.91 -22.51
CA LYS A 56 -4.52 -0.79 -23.66
C LYS A 56 -5.28 -1.14 -24.94
N SER A 57 -5.72 -0.11 -25.66
CA SER A 57 -6.04 -0.17 -27.09
C SER A 57 -4.95 0.54 -27.87
#